data_AF-A0A532UJE5-F1
#
_entry.id   AF-A0A532UJE5-F1
#
_cell.length_a   1.000
_cell.length_b   1.000
_cell.length_c   1.000
_cell.angle_alpha   90.00
_cell.angle_beta   90.00
_cell.angle_gamma   90.00
#
_symmetry.space_group_name_H-M   'P 1'
#
loop_
_entity.id
_entity.type
_entity.pdbx_description
1 polymer ?
#
loop_
_entity_poly.entity_id
_entity_poly.type
_entity_poly.pdbx_seq_one_letter_code
_entity_poly.pdbx_strand_id
1 'polypeptide(L)'
;MGTRLIKMTVGISCLLLILPVISGCRRAKDTASIPEVIKTKTGIEMVKIPGGWFEMGSENGESDESPAHKVWITPFLMDKYEVVQEQFKKYQLPDPSHFKNPQHPLEQINWTDATLYCNDRSLAEGLEPCYDEETWACNFAANGYRLPTEAEWEYACRAGTSSKYSFGNNARTLRAHAWFTENSSEKTQHTGQKKPNPWGLYDMHGNVSEWCNDFYSEHYYGQSPQRDPKGPPEGKERVLRGGAWNSSADSCRSTYRASDPSINDTCLANDAIGFRCVRNAPDNQSSEPNMTSDKQSKNTTKTGLIYDDIYLEHKTTPGHPERPERLVEITSRLKAEGLHSQLFEVKPAPAGVDWIQTVHSLEYIDRAMRCSENNVGYLDSLDVPISPRSYEAAVMAAGGVLAAVDAVMEKKVANAFCAVRPPGHHALEDQAMGFCIFNNVAIGTKYVQKKYGLSNVLIVDWDVHHGNGTQATFYDDPTVLYFSVHQYPFYPGTGSEAEKGAGKGLNSCINVPLQAGSGDSVYVEAFEKKLRPAALDFSPDFVFISAGFDAHENDLLGGMAVTAEGFAKLTEIVKGIAQKCCEGRLVSVLEGGYHMEGLAASVESHIRVLTR
;
A
#
# COMPACT_ATOMS: atom_id res chain seq x y z
N MET A 1 -22.73 -59.87 -81.29
CA MET A 1 -23.98 -60.11 -80.54
C MET A 1 -23.59 -60.82 -79.26
N GLY A 2 -23.73 -60.32 -78.03
CA GLY A 2 -24.61 -59.32 -77.45
C GLY A 2 -25.17 -59.94 -76.15
N THR A 3 -25.20 -59.16 -75.06
CA THR A 3 -26.04 -59.34 -73.82
C THR A 3 -25.81 -60.61 -72.96
N ARG A 4 -26.03 -60.66 -71.64
CA ARG A 4 -26.29 -59.74 -70.51
C ARG A 4 -26.30 -60.59 -69.21
N LEU A 5 -26.11 -59.89 -68.08
CA LEU A 5 -26.53 -60.16 -66.69
C LEU A 5 -27.47 -61.34 -66.38
N ILE A 6 -27.37 -61.89 -65.16
CA ILE A 6 -28.42 -61.84 -64.11
C ILE A 6 -27.85 -62.15 -62.70
N LYS A 7 -28.40 -61.42 -61.71
CA LYS A 7 -28.18 -61.41 -60.26
C LYS A 7 -28.73 -62.67 -59.53
N MET A 8 -28.28 -62.90 -58.30
CA MET A 8 -29.19 -63.21 -57.18
C MET A 8 -28.59 -62.80 -55.82
N THR A 9 -29.48 -62.34 -54.94
CA THR A 9 -29.28 -61.64 -53.67
C THR A 9 -29.45 -62.61 -52.48
N VAL A 10 -28.71 -62.44 -51.38
CA VAL A 10 -28.98 -63.09 -50.09
C VAL A 10 -28.91 -62.04 -48.97
N GLY A 11 -29.93 -61.98 -48.12
CA GLY A 11 -30.00 -61.14 -46.93
C GLY A 11 -29.75 -61.93 -45.65
N ILE A 12 -29.18 -61.27 -44.63
CA ILE A 12 -29.07 -61.79 -43.25
C ILE A 12 -29.28 -60.62 -42.27
N SER A 13 -30.08 -60.87 -41.23
CA SER A 13 -30.57 -59.93 -40.21
C SER A 13 -29.48 -59.45 -39.24
N CYS A 14 -29.58 -58.18 -38.82
CA CYS A 14 -28.77 -57.55 -37.79
C CYS A 14 -29.22 -57.95 -36.36
N LEU A 15 -28.25 -58.34 -35.52
CA LEU A 15 -28.36 -58.33 -34.06
C LEU A 15 -27.24 -57.44 -33.50
N LEU A 16 -27.62 -56.43 -32.70
CA LEU A 16 -26.71 -55.54 -31.97
C LEU A 16 -26.24 -56.21 -30.67
N LEU A 17 -24.92 -56.32 -30.50
CA LEU A 17 -24.23 -56.75 -29.27
C LEU A 17 -23.33 -55.60 -28.79
N ILE A 18 -23.53 -55.18 -27.54
CA ILE A 18 -22.73 -54.18 -26.83
C ILE A 18 -21.53 -54.89 -26.19
N LEU A 19 -20.31 -54.41 -26.46
CA LEU A 19 -19.06 -54.84 -25.82
C LEU A 19 -18.53 -53.73 -24.88
N PRO A 20 -17.95 -54.08 -23.72
CA PRO A 20 -17.31 -53.11 -22.83
C PRO A 20 -15.86 -52.84 -23.29
N VAL A 21 -15.53 -51.56 -23.51
CA VAL A 21 -14.16 -51.13 -23.86
C VAL A 21 -13.37 -50.95 -22.58
N ILE A 22 -12.37 -51.81 -22.37
CA ILE A 22 -11.33 -51.63 -21.35
C ILE A 22 -10.41 -50.51 -21.85
N SER A 23 -10.56 -49.32 -21.28
CA SER A 23 -9.75 -48.16 -21.63
C SER A 23 -8.39 -48.26 -20.93
N GLY A 24 -7.33 -48.54 -21.69
CA GLY A 24 -5.96 -48.55 -21.18
C GLY A 24 -5.52 -47.14 -20.80
N CYS A 25 -5.09 -46.95 -19.55
CA CYS A 25 -4.40 -45.74 -19.10
C CYS A 25 -3.10 -45.54 -19.89
N ARG A 26 -3.15 -44.75 -20.96
CA ARG A 26 -1.96 -44.05 -21.45
C ARG A 26 -1.66 -42.94 -20.44
N ARG A 27 -0.60 -43.09 -19.65
CA ARG A 27 0.06 -41.93 -19.01
C ARG A 27 0.44 -40.97 -20.14
N ALA A 28 -0.21 -39.82 -20.20
CA ALA A 28 0.31 -38.68 -20.93
C ALA A 28 1.70 -38.41 -20.34
N LYS A 29 2.73 -38.51 -21.18
CA LYS A 29 3.99 -37.82 -20.89
C LYS A 29 3.65 -36.34 -21.01
N ASP A 30 3.37 -35.68 -19.89
CA ASP A 30 3.46 -34.24 -19.82
C ASP A 30 4.92 -33.89 -20.10
N THR A 31 5.23 -33.63 -21.37
CA THR A 31 6.40 -32.83 -21.70
C THR A 31 6.08 -31.44 -21.16
N ALA A 32 6.46 -31.18 -19.90
CA ALA A 32 6.48 -29.84 -19.37
C ALA A 32 7.28 -29.00 -20.36
N SER A 33 6.60 -28.16 -21.13
CA SER A 33 7.24 -27.26 -22.07
C SER A 33 8.17 -26.35 -21.28
N ILE A 34 9.42 -26.23 -21.71
CA ILE A 34 10.36 -25.25 -21.15
C ILE A 34 9.63 -23.90 -21.16
N PRO A 35 9.51 -23.20 -20.01
CA PRO A 35 8.78 -21.96 -19.98
C PRO A 35 9.39 -20.92 -20.91
N GLU A 36 8.54 -20.00 -21.38
CA GLU A 36 8.95 -18.97 -22.33
C GLU A 36 10.05 -18.07 -21.73
N VAL A 37 11.09 -17.80 -22.53
CA VAL A 37 12.13 -16.81 -22.18
C VAL A 37 11.81 -15.51 -22.90
N ILE A 38 11.61 -14.45 -22.13
CA ILE A 38 11.46 -13.09 -22.65
C ILE A 38 12.78 -12.32 -22.53
N LYS A 39 12.94 -11.31 -23.36
CA LYS A 39 14.03 -10.34 -23.25
C LYS A 39 13.46 -9.00 -22.84
N THR A 40 13.92 -8.44 -21.72
CA THR A 40 13.45 -7.16 -21.19
C THR A 40 13.92 -5.99 -22.05
N LYS A 41 13.42 -4.77 -21.79
CA LYS A 41 13.82 -3.56 -22.54
C LYS A 41 15.33 -3.30 -22.44
N THR A 42 15.94 -3.63 -21.30
CA THR A 42 17.40 -3.51 -21.08
C THR A 42 18.22 -4.70 -21.61
N GLY A 43 17.54 -5.70 -22.20
CA GLY A 43 18.18 -6.83 -22.85
C GLY A 43 18.48 -8.03 -21.94
N ILE A 44 17.96 -8.04 -20.71
CA ILE A 44 18.12 -9.14 -19.76
C ILE A 44 17.10 -10.24 -20.08
N GLU A 45 17.51 -11.52 -20.01
CA GLU A 45 16.62 -12.65 -20.23
C GLU A 45 15.89 -13.02 -18.93
N MET A 46 14.57 -13.15 -18.98
CA MET A 46 13.74 -13.67 -17.88
C MET A 46 12.92 -14.87 -18.35
N VAL A 47 12.76 -15.85 -17.48
CA VAL A 47 11.91 -17.03 -17.68
C VAL A 47 10.52 -16.74 -17.11
N LYS A 48 9.46 -17.03 -17.87
CA LYS A 48 8.06 -16.95 -17.43
C LYS A 48 7.70 -18.18 -16.60
N ILE A 49 7.85 -18.07 -15.30
CA ILE A 49 7.57 -19.15 -14.35
C ILE A 49 6.04 -19.38 -14.31
N PRO A 50 5.56 -20.59 -14.65
CA PRO A 50 4.13 -20.89 -14.60
C PRO A 50 3.65 -20.90 -13.16
N GLY A 51 2.39 -20.52 -12.92
CA GLY A 51 1.81 -20.64 -11.59
C GLY A 51 1.39 -22.09 -11.29
N GLY A 52 1.43 -22.48 -10.01
CA GLY A 52 1.07 -23.83 -9.61
C GLY A 52 1.21 -24.12 -8.13
N TRP A 53 0.66 -25.26 -7.73
CA TRP A 53 0.84 -25.83 -6.40
C TRP A 53 2.16 -26.61 -6.32
N PHE A 54 2.89 -26.45 -5.24
CA PHE A 54 4.03 -27.32 -4.88
C PHE A 54 4.07 -27.56 -3.37
N GLU A 55 4.95 -28.49 -2.97
CA GLU A 55 5.23 -28.78 -1.58
C GLU A 55 6.53 -28.05 -1.19
N MET A 56 6.38 -27.04 -0.35
CA MET A 56 7.47 -26.20 0.16
C MET A 56 8.02 -26.81 1.44
N GLY A 57 9.34 -26.82 1.57
CA GLY A 57 10.03 -27.41 2.72
C GLY A 57 10.26 -28.91 2.62
N SER A 58 10.66 -29.50 3.75
CA SER A 58 11.08 -30.90 3.85
C SER A 58 10.92 -31.43 5.27
N GLU A 59 10.34 -32.62 5.41
CA GLU A 59 10.33 -33.34 6.70
C GLU A 59 11.65 -34.07 7.01
N ASN A 60 12.57 -34.11 6.04
CA ASN A 60 13.86 -34.80 6.16
C ASN A 60 15.05 -33.83 6.01
N GLY A 61 14.79 -32.52 6.12
CA GLY A 61 15.79 -31.46 6.07
C GLY A 61 16.19 -30.99 7.47
N GLU A 62 16.73 -29.77 7.55
CA GLU A 62 16.98 -29.09 8.82
C GLU A 62 15.67 -28.71 9.52
N SER A 63 15.73 -28.36 10.82
CA SER A 63 14.54 -28.06 11.62
C SER A 63 13.71 -26.91 11.06
N ASP A 64 14.36 -25.93 10.45
CA ASP A 64 13.75 -24.74 9.86
C ASP A 64 13.15 -25.00 8.46
N GLU A 65 13.31 -26.21 7.92
CA GLU A 65 12.68 -26.65 6.66
C GLU A 65 11.34 -27.35 6.88
N SER A 66 10.96 -27.62 8.14
CA SER A 66 9.73 -28.31 8.55
C SER A 66 8.70 -27.32 9.12
N PRO A 67 7.38 -27.57 8.97
CA PRO A 67 6.76 -28.66 8.22
C PRO A 67 6.81 -28.45 6.71
N ALA A 68 6.86 -29.56 5.97
CA ALA A 68 6.56 -29.56 4.55
C ALA A 68 5.07 -29.20 4.38
N HIS A 69 4.78 -28.21 3.54
CA HIS A 69 3.43 -27.68 3.41
C HIS A 69 3.11 -27.25 1.99
N LYS A 70 1.82 -27.24 1.66
CA LYS A 70 1.34 -26.98 0.30
C LYS A 70 1.24 -25.47 0.05
N VAL A 71 1.93 -24.99 -0.99
CA VAL A 71 1.97 -23.58 -1.38
C VAL A 71 1.60 -23.43 -2.86
N TRP A 72 0.79 -22.42 -3.17
CA TRP A 72 0.50 -21.95 -4.51
C TRP A 72 1.35 -20.74 -4.82
N ILE A 73 1.99 -20.76 -5.98
CA ILE A 73 2.71 -19.62 -6.55
C ILE A 73 1.95 -19.12 -7.79
N THR A 74 1.68 -17.82 -7.82
CA THR A 74 1.11 -17.10 -8.96
C THR A 74 2.17 -16.96 -10.06
N PRO A 75 1.82 -16.99 -11.37
CA PRO A 75 2.82 -16.86 -12.43
C PRO A 75 3.60 -15.55 -12.34
N PHE A 76 4.91 -15.62 -12.57
CA PHE A 76 5.81 -14.46 -12.50
C PHE A 76 6.97 -14.62 -13.49
N LEU A 77 7.78 -13.57 -13.64
CA LEU A 77 9.00 -13.58 -14.42
C LEU A 77 10.18 -13.63 -13.47
N MET A 78 11.17 -14.48 -13.74
CA MET A 78 12.42 -14.57 -12.97
C MET A 78 13.61 -14.42 -13.89
N ASP A 79 14.63 -13.67 -13.48
CA ASP A 79 15.89 -13.61 -14.20
C ASP A 79 16.47 -15.01 -14.43
N LYS A 80 16.91 -15.24 -15.67
CA LYS A 80 17.44 -16.54 -16.09
C LYS A 80 18.76 -16.91 -15.38
N TYR A 81 19.53 -15.90 -15.00
CA TYR A 81 20.81 -15.99 -14.30
C TYR A 81 20.80 -15.08 -13.06
N GLU A 82 21.75 -15.28 -12.16
CA GLU A 82 22.10 -14.30 -11.12
C GLU A 82 22.48 -12.95 -11.77
N VAL A 83 22.27 -11.83 -11.07
CA VAL A 83 22.72 -10.50 -11.54
C VAL A 83 24.24 -10.50 -11.63
N VAL A 84 24.79 -10.07 -12.78
CA VAL A 84 26.25 -10.03 -13.00
C VAL A 84 26.85 -8.64 -12.83
N GLN A 85 28.15 -8.58 -12.56
CA GLN A 85 28.87 -7.33 -12.30
C GLN A 85 28.74 -6.28 -13.43
N GLU A 86 28.71 -6.71 -14.70
CA GLU A 86 28.52 -5.81 -15.84
C GLU A 86 27.15 -5.14 -15.86
N GLN A 87 26.10 -5.85 -15.40
CA GLN A 87 24.75 -5.28 -15.33
C GLN A 87 24.67 -4.20 -14.26
N PHE A 88 25.33 -4.40 -13.12
CA PHE A 88 25.35 -3.44 -12.01
C PHE A 88 26.03 -2.11 -12.38
N LYS A 89 27.16 -2.16 -13.09
CA LYS A 89 27.89 -0.95 -13.53
C LYS A 89 27.07 0.02 -14.38
N LYS A 90 26.04 -0.48 -15.07
CA LYS A 90 25.15 0.36 -15.91
C LYS A 90 24.31 1.34 -15.08
N TYR A 91 24.10 1.04 -13.79
CA TYR A 91 23.27 1.82 -12.88
C TYR A 91 24.09 2.73 -11.95
N GLN A 92 25.37 2.99 -12.28
CA GLN A 92 26.27 3.95 -11.61
C GLN A 92 26.57 3.68 -10.12
N LEU A 93 26.23 2.49 -9.62
CA LEU A 93 26.67 2.03 -8.29
C LEU A 93 28.09 1.43 -8.37
N PRO A 94 28.94 1.66 -7.34
CA PRO A 94 30.27 1.08 -7.29
C PRO A 94 30.18 -0.45 -7.11
N ASP A 95 30.74 -1.21 -8.05
CA ASP A 95 30.78 -2.68 -8.02
C ASP A 95 31.46 -3.20 -6.73
N PRO A 96 30.70 -3.81 -5.80
CA PRO A 96 31.22 -4.21 -4.49
C PRO A 96 32.02 -5.52 -4.53
N SER A 97 31.89 -6.33 -5.58
CA SER A 97 32.34 -7.73 -5.63
C SER A 97 33.82 -7.93 -5.27
N HIS A 98 34.14 -8.96 -4.49
CA HIS A 98 35.51 -9.41 -4.28
C HIS A 98 36.14 -9.98 -5.56
N PHE A 99 35.45 -10.90 -6.25
CA PHE A 99 35.98 -11.63 -7.40
C PHE A 99 35.68 -10.91 -8.73
N LYS A 100 36.53 -9.97 -9.12
CA LYS A 100 36.29 -9.11 -10.30
C LYS A 100 36.28 -9.86 -11.64
N ASN A 101 35.12 -9.93 -12.27
CA ASN A 101 34.91 -10.35 -13.65
C ASN A 101 33.51 -9.91 -14.11
N PRO A 102 33.34 -9.26 -15.27
CA PRO A 102 32.05 -8.69 -15.66
C PRO A 102 30.90 -9.71 -15.78
N GLN A 103 31.22 -10.99 -16.02
CA GLN A 103 30.24 -12.07 -16.16
C GLN A 103 30.13 -12.98 -14.92
N HIS A 104 30.87 -12.69 -13.85
CA HIS A 104 30.61 -13.32 -12.56
C HIS A 104 29.37 -12.72 -11.91
N PRO A 105 28.70 -13.44 -10.99
CA PRO A 105 27.64 -12.85 -10.19
C PRO A 105 28.18 -11.65 -9.42
N LEU A 106 27.29 -10.68 -9.21
CA LEU A 106 27.51 -9.60 -8.28
C LEU A 106 27.40 -10.17 -6.86
N GLU A 107 28.49 -10.06 -6.09
CA GLU A 107 28.53 -10.46 -4.68
C GLU A 107 29.05 -9.32 -3.80
N GLN A 108 29.14 -9.56 -2.48
CA GLN A 108 29.40 -8.51 -1.48
C GLN A 108 28.35 -7.40 -1.50
N ILE A 109 27.11 -7.75 -1.85
CA ILE A 109 25.99 -6.81 -1.86
C ILE A 109 25.08 -7.09 -0.67
N ASN A 110 24.78 -6.05 0.11
CA ASN A 110 23.77 -6.15 1.16
C ASN A 110 22.37 -6.17 0.56
N TRP A 111 21.38 -6.58 1.36
CA TRP A 111 19.99 -6.70 0.90
C TRP A 111 19.44 -5.36 0.36
N THR A 112 19.74 -4.26 1.04
CA THR A 112 19.27 -2.90 0.70
C THR A 112 19.76 -2.45 -0.69
N ASP A 113 21.05 -2.60 -0.97
CA ASP A 113 21.64 -2.27 -2.28
C ASP A 113 21.08 -3.16 -3.40
N ALA A 114 20.80 -4.44 -3.09
CA ALA A 114 20.13 -5.33 -4.05
C ALA A 114 18.69 -4.86 -4.36
N THR A 115 17.97 -4.32 -3.38
CA THR A 115 16.64 -3.72 -3.60
C THR A 115 16.67 -2.39 -4.35
N LEU A 116 17.68 -1.54 -4.08
CA LEU A 116 17.92 -0.32 -4.87
C LEU A 116 18.17 -0.64 -6.34
N TYR A 117 19.01 -1.65 -6.62
CA TYR A 117 19.20 -2.13 -7.99
C TYR A 117 17.88 -2.55 -8.66
N CYS A 118 16.98 -3.20 -7.91
CA CYS A 118 15.67 -3.58 -8.42
C CYS A 118 14.82 -2.35 -8.80
N ASN A 119 14.83 -1.30 -7.97
CA ASN A 119 14.16 -0.03 -8.26
C ASN A 119 14.77 0.66 -9.48
N ASP A 120 16.09 0.79 -9.54
CA ASP A 120 16.81 1.41 -10.66
C ASP A 120 16.53 0.71 -11.98
N ARG A 121 16.51 -0.64 -11.96
CA ARG A 121 16.14 -1.44 -13.12
C ARG A 121 14.68 -1.22 -13.53
N SER A 122 13.78 -1.00 -12.57
CA SER A 122 12.37 -0.70 -12.82
C SER A 122 12.23 0.64 -13.54
N LEU A 123 12.87 1.68 -13.01
CA LEU A 123 12.87 3.02 -13.57
C LEU A 123 13.46 3.06 -14.99
N ALA A 124 14.57 2.35 -15.22
CA ALA A 124 15.20 2.26 -16.53
C ALA A 124 14.31 1.63 -17.61
N GLU A 125 13.30 0.85 -17.22
CA GLU A 125 12.33 0.24 -18.13
C GLU A 125 10.97 0.95 -18.14
N GLY A 126 10.83 2.05 -17.39
CA GLY A 126 9.58 2.80 -17.24
C GLY A 126 8.51 2.01 -16.47
N LEU A 127 8.93 1.22 -15.49
CA LEU A 127 8.07 0.42 -14.60
C LEU A 127 8.00 1.08 -13.23
N GLU A 128 6.96 0.75 -12.48
CA GLU A 128 6.79 1.19 -11.10
C GLU A 128 7.78 0.44 -10.18
N PRO A 129 8.65 1.14 -9.44
CA PRO A 129 9.55 0.52 -8.47
C PRO A 129 8.80 -0.32 -7.43
N CYS A 130 9.37 -1.45 -7.02
CA CYS A 130 8.74 -2.31 -6.03
C CYS A 130 9.07 -1.91 -4.58
N TYR A 131 10.20 -1.25 -4.32
CA TYR A 131 10.61 -0.91 -2.96
C TYR A 131 10.41 0.57 -2.67
N ASP A 132 9.88 0.86 -1.49
CA ASP A 132 9.96 2.19 -0.90
C ASP A 132 11.37 2.37 -0.30
N GLU A 133 12.13 3.36 -0.75
CA GLU A 133 13.56 3.52 -0.38
C GLU A 133 13.77 4.09 1.04
N GLU A 134 12.70 4.52 1.71
CA GLU A 134 12.77 4.99 3.10
C GLU A 134 12.48 3.85 4.08
N THR A 135 11.48 3.03 3.77
CA THR A 135 10.95 1.97 4.65
C THR A 135 11.42 0.57 4.25
N TRP A 136 11.93 0.41 3.03
CA TRP A 136 12.28 -0.87 2.40
C TRP A 136 11.12 -1.86 2.26
N ALA A 137 9.88 -1.36 2.34
CA ALA A 137 8.69 -2.16 2.12
C ALA A 137 8.55 -2.50 0.64
N CYS A 138 8.30 -3.78 0.33
CA CYS A 138 8.07 -4.23 -1.04
C CYS A 138 6.58 -4.15 -1.41
N ASN A 139 6.22 -3.30 -2.37
CA ASN A 139 4.96 -3.34 -3.11
C ASN A 139 4.97 -4.51 -4.11
N PHE A 140 4.50 -5.68 -3.66
CA PHE A 140 4.36 -6.87 -4.49
C PHE A 140 3.34 -6.75 -5.64
N ALA A 141 2.51 -5.71 -5.66
CA ALA A 141 1.54 -5.47 -6.72
C ALA A 141 2.11 -4.63 -7.87
N ALA A 142 3.20 -3.89 -7.64
CA ALA A 142 3.89 -3.12 -8.67
C ALA A 142 4.35 -4.03 -9.82
N ASN A 143 4.52 -3.43 -11.00
CA ASN A 143 4.94 -4.14 -12.20
C ASN A 143 6.47 -4.13 -12.43
N GLY A 144 7.22 -3.47 -11.56
CA GLY A 144 8.68 -3.43 -11.56
C GLY A 144 9.35 -4.68 -11.02
N TYR A 145 10.66 -4.56 -10.82
CA TYR A 145 11.54 -5.62 -10.36
C TYR A 145 11.64 -5.63 -8.83
N ARG A 146 11.78 -6.81 -8.27
CA ARG A 146 12.04 -7.06 -6.84
C ARG A 146 12.87 -8.31 -6.64
N LEU A 147 13.32 -8.55 -5.41
CA LEU A 147 13.84 -9.86 -5.00
C LEU A 147 12.70 -10.91 -4.97
N PRO A 148 12.99 -12.19 -5.25
CA PRO A 148 12.01 -13.26 -5.12
C PRO A 148 11.56 -13.40 -3.68
N THR A 149 10.32 -13.86 -3.46
CA THR A 149 10.01 -14.44 -2.16
C THR A 149 10.75 -15.75 -1.98
N GLU A 150 10.95 -16.17 -0.73
CA GLU A 150 11.52 -17.46 -0.38
C GLU A 150 10.79 -18.62 -1.08
N ALA A 151 9.46 -18.52 -1.18
CA ALA A 151 8.64 -19.54 -1.83
C ALA A 151 8.68 -19.48 -3.35
N GLU A 152 8.72 -18.28 -3.95
CA GLU A 152 8.96 -18.14 -5.39
C GLU A 152 10.31 -18.74 -5.78
N TRP A 153 11.34 -18.50 -4.95
CA TRP A 153 12.67 -19.05 -5.16
C TRP A 153 12.69 -20.57 -5.08
N GLU A 154 12.14 -21.17 -4.01
CA GLU A 154 12.12 -22.64 -3.85
C GLU A 154 11.30 -23.31 -4.97
N TYR A 155 10.16 -22.73 -5.31
CA TYR A 155 9.31 -23.20 -6.41
C TYR A 155 10.06 -23.19 -7.76
N ALA A 156 10.71 -22.07 -8.06
CA ALA A 156 11.51 -21.91 -9.27
C ALA A 156 12.71 -22.86 -9.30
N CYS A 157 13.40 -23.04 -8.17
CA CYS A 157 14.53 -23.95 -8.03
C CYS A 157 14.11 -25.40 -8.31
N ARG A 158 13.03 -25.85 -7.66
CA ARG A 158 12.46 -27.19 -7.81
C ARG A 158 11.99 -27.48 -9.23
N ALA A 159 11.45 -26.48 -9.93
CA ALA A 159 10.97 -26.59 -11.32
C ALA A 159 10.08 -27.83 -11.55
N GLY A 160 9.12 -28.04 -10.65
CA GLY A 160 8.17 -29.16 -10.69
C GLY A 160 8.66 -30.48 -10.08
N THR A 161 9.87 -30.52 -9.52
CA THR A 161 10.39 -31.71 -8.82
C THR A 161 10.20 -31.63 -7.30
N SER A 162 10.15 -32.78 -6.64
CA SER A 162 10.12 -32.89 -5.16
C SER A 162 11.43 -33.44 -4.58
N SER A 163 12.44 -33.66 -5.40
CA SER A 163 13.75 -34.17 -4.99
C SER A 163 14.62 -33.13 -4.29
N LYS A 164 15.72 -33.58 -3.66
CA LYS A 164 16.72 -32.72 -3.00
C LYS A 164 17.28 -31.64 -3.92
N TYR A 165 17.49 -31.97 -5.18
CA TYR A 165 17.88 -31.04 -6.24
C TYR A 165 16.88 -31.12 -7.38
N SER A 166 16.86 -30.11 -8.25
CA SER A 166 15.99 -30.05 -9.43
C SER A 166 16.23 -31.18 -10.45
N PHE A 167 17.30 -31.95 -10.27
CA PHE A 167 17.76 -33.05 -11.13
C PHE A 167 17.85 -34.40 -10.39
N GLY A 168 17.27 -34.52 -9.19
CA GLY A 168 17.19 -35.75 -8.41
C GLY A 168 17.86 -35.66 -7.04
N ASN A 169 18.10 -36.82 -6.40
CA ASN A 169 18.59 -36.90 -5.02
C ASN A 169 20.10 -37.18 -4.89
N ASN A 170 20.82 -37.33 -6.01
CA ASN A 170 22.23 -37.74 -5.99
C ASN A 170 23.17 -36.55 -5.99
N ALA A 171 23.78 -36.22 -4.85
CA ALA A 171 24.74 -35.12 -4.71
C ALA A 171 25.91 -35.17 -5.71
N ARG A 172 26.32 -36.36 -6.19
CA ARG A 172 27.41 -36.47 -7.19
C ARG A 172 27.08 -35.78 -8.52
N THR A 173 25.79 -35.60 -8.81
CA THR A 173 25.33 -34.90 -10.03
C THR A 173 25.35 -33.37 -9.89
N LEU A 174 25.44 -32.84 -8.67
CA LEU A 174 25.46 -31.39 -8.40
C LEU A 174 26.55 -30.65 -9.17
N ARG A 175 27.73 -31.24 -9.32
CA ARG A 175 28.85 -30.62 -10.04
C ARG A 175 28.59 -30.26 -11.51
N ALA A 176 27.56 -30.86 -12.11
CA ALA A 176 27.10 -30.56 -13.46
C ALA A 176 26.10 -29.39 -13.51
N HIS A 177 25.54 -28.99 -12.36
CA HIS A 177 24.47 -28.00 -12.22
C HIS A 177 24.84 -26.79 -11.36
N ALA A 178 25.89 -26.89 -10.54
CA ALA A 178 26.28 -25.82 -9.61
C ALA A 178 27.79 -25.65 -9.46
N TRP A 179 28.18 -24.46 -9.01
CA TRP A 179 29.49 -24.15 -8.44
C TRP A 179 29.39 -24.16 -6.92
N PHE A 180 30.17 -25.02 -6.26
CA PHE A 180 30.15 -25.23 -4.80
C PHE A 180 31.55 -25.67 -4.35
N THR A 181 31.78 -25.91 -3.06
CA THR A 181 33.14 -26.07 -2.49
C THR A 181 34.05 -27.04 -3.27
N GLU A 182 33.50 -28.14 -3.80
CA GLU A 182 34.30 -29.17 -4.48
C GLU A 182 34.74 -28.81 -5.92
N ASN A 183 34.14 -27.79 -6.54
CA ASN A 183 34.41 -27.49 -7.96
C ASN A 183 34.52 -26.00 -8.30
N SER A 184 34.34 -25.09 -7.34
CA SER A 184 34.36 -23.64 -7.57
C SER A 184 35.78 -23.05 -7.65
N SER A 185 36.80 -23.80 -7.24
CA SER A 185 38.17 -23.29 -7.07
C SER A 185 38.24 -22.09 -6.12
N GLU A 186 37.46 -22.15 -5.03
CA GLU A 186 37.44 -21.17 -3.94
C GLU A 186 37.06 -19.74 -4.37
N LYS A 187 36.18 -19.61 -5.37
CA LYS A 187 35.67 -18.32 -5.84
C LYS A 187 34.35 -18.45 -6.61
N THR A 188 33.66 -17.33 -6.82
CA THR A 188 32.57 -17.25 -7.79
C THR A 188 33.06 -17.49 -9.22
N GLN A 189 32.15 -17.97 -10.06
CA GLN A 189 32.42 -18.33 -11.45
C GLN A 189 31.42 -17.63 -12.36
N HIS A 190 31.70 -17.64 -13.66
CA HIS A 190 30.80 -17.10 -14.67
C HIS A 190 29.43 -17.79 -14.59
N THR A 191 28.38 -16.97 -14.46
CA THR A 191 26.98 -17.42 -14.43
C THR A 191 26.64 -18.22 -15.69
N GLY A 192 25.80 -19.24 -15.56
CA GLY A 192 25.28 -19.97 -16.72
C GLY A 192 26.22 -21.02 -17.33
N GLN A 193 27.38 -21.28 -16.73
CA GLN A 193 28.33 -22.30 -17.23
C GLN A 193 27.93 -23.75 -16.91
N LYS A 194 27.02 -23.94 -15.96
CA LYS A 194 26.48 -25.25 -15.58
C LYS A 194 25.16 -25.54 -16.29
N LYS A 195 24.66 -26.76 -16.14
CA LYS A 195 23.35 -27.14 -16.70
C LYS A 195 22.23 -26.42 -15.94
N PRO A 196 21.24 -25.86 -16.65
CA PRO A 196 20.08 -25.25 -16.00
C PRO A 196 19.20 -26.31 -15.31
N ASN A 197 18.27 -25.85 -14.50
CA ASN A 197 17.18 -26.66 -13.97
C ASN A 197 16.13 -26.96 -15.09
N PRO A 198 15.11 -27.81 -14.82
CA PRO A 198 14.08 -28.15 -15.81
C PRO A 198 13.33 -26.97 -16.44
N TRP A 199 13.31 -25.80 -15.81
CA TRP A 199 12.67 -24.59 -16.35
C TRP A 199 13.64 -23.63 -17.06
N GLY A 200 14.91 -24.01 -17.20
CA GLY A 200 15.89 -23.20 -17.92
C GLY A 200 16.54 -22.10 -17.07
N LEU A 201 16.34 -22.12 -15.75
CA LEU A 201 17.04 -21.25 -14.80
C LEU A 201 18.43 -21.82 -14.50
N TYR A 202 19.43 -20.96 -14.47
CA TYR A 202 20.81 -21.34 -14.17
C TYR A 202 21.18 -20.97 -12.73
N ASP A 203 22.20 -21.66 -12.22
CA ASP A 203 22.83 -21.38 -10.93
C ASP A 203 21.90 -21.47 -9.70
N MET A 204 20.74 -22.12 -9.83
CA MET A 204 19.76 -22.31 -8.73
C MET A 204 20.25 -23.18 -7.56
N HIS A 205 21.48 -23.69 -7.61
CA HIS A 205 22.03 -24.67 -6.66
C HIS A 205 23.48 -24.35 -6.24
N GLY A 206 23.97 -23.13 -6.50
CA GLY A 206 25.30 -22.69 -6.10
C GLY A 206 25.78 -21.50 -6.95
N ASN A 207 27.08 -21.17 -6.82
CA ASN A 207 27.73 -19.92 -7.24
C ASN A 207 27.60 -18.83 -6.18
N VAL A 208 26.42 -18.23 -5.99
CA VAL A 208 26.14 -17.38 -4.83
C VAL A 208 24.82 -17.78 -4.18
N SER A 209 24.74 -17.62 -2.86
CA SER A 209 23.46 -17.68 -2.19
C SER A 209 22.71 -16.39 -2.50
N GLU A 210 21.39 -16.48 -2.69
CA GLU A 210 20.60 -15.37 -3.19
C GLU A 210 19.70 -14.77 -2.12
N TRP A 211 19.73 -13.44 -2.04
CA TRP A 211 18.77 -12.68 -1.26
C TRP A 211 17.34 -12.95 -1.70
N CYS A 212 16.50 -13.34 -0.74
CA CYS A 212 15.05 -13.31 -0.88
C CYS A 212 14.48 -12.07 -0.17
N ASN A 213 13.27 -11.67 -0.54
CA ASN A 213 12.59 -10.54 0.09
C ASN A 213 12.27 -10.79 1.57
N ASP A 214 12.02 -12.04 1.93
CA ASP A 214 11.46 -12.49 3.19
C ASP A 214 12.39 -12.19 4.37
N PHE A 215 11.78 -11.78 5.49
CA PHE A 215 12.46 -11.89 6.78
C PHE A 215 12.64 -13.37 7.15
N TYR A 216 13.76 -13.72 7.78
CA TYR A 216 13.99 -15.08 8.24
C TYR A 216 13.28 -15.34 9.57
N SER A 217 12.69 -16.52 9.68
CA SER A 217 12.20 -17.11 10.93
C SER A 217 12.25 -18.63 10.82
N GLU A 218 12.79 -19.27 11.84
CA GLU A 218 12.91 -20.74 11.94
C GLU A 218 11.53 -21.42 11.89
N HIS A 219 10.50 -20.80 12.47
CA HIS A 219 9.18 -21.40 12.63
C HIS A 219 8.14 -20.92 11.60
N TYR A 220 8.56 -20.18 10.58
CA TYR A 220 7.61 -19.55 9.64
C TYR A 220 6.75 -20.57 8.89
N TYR A 221 7.30 -21.74 8.54
CA TYR A 221 6.57 -22.74 7.74
C TYR A 221 5.31 -23.27 8.43
N GLY A 222 5.29 -23.35 9.76
CA GLY A 222 4.09 -23.74 10.50
C GLY A 222 2.95 -22.72 10.44
N GLN A 223 3.24 -21.50 10.00
CA GLN A 223 2.30 -20.37 9.91
C GLN A 223 2.22 -19.79 8.50
N SER A 224 2.92 -20.40 7.54
CA SER A 224 3.05 -19.91 6.17
C SER A 224 1.70 -19.98 5.46
N PRO A 225 1.24 -18.88 4.82
CA PRO A 225 0.00 -18.91 4.06
C PRO A 225 0.15 -19.77 2.80
N GLN A 226 -0.93 -20.47 2.43
CA GLN A 226 -0.91 -21.38 1.29
C GLN A 226 -0.80 -20.71 -0.09
N ARG A 227 -0.95 -19.38 -0.20
CA ARG A 227 -0.89 -18.66 -1.47
C ARG A 227 0.08 -17.51 -1.38
N ASP A 228 1.07 -17.52 -2.27
CA ASP A 228 2.07 -16.46 -2.44
C ASP A 228 2.63 -15.96 -1.08
N PRO A 229 3.22 -16.85 -0.25
CA PRO A 229 3.82 -16.46 1.02
C PRO A 229 4.99 -15.50 0.80
N LYS A 230 5.14 -14.57 1.73
CA LYS A 230 6.05 -13.41 1.66
C LYS A 230 6.98 -13.31 2.87
N GLY A 231 7.00 -14.36 3.69
CA GLY A 231 7.73 -14.39 4.95
C GLY A 231 6.96 -13.79 6.12
N PRO A 232 7.57 -13.78 7.31
CA PRO A 232 7.12 -13.00 8.46
C PRO A 232 7.08 -11.50 8.13
N PRO A 233 6.21 -10.71 8.79
CA PRO A 233 6.11 -9.28 8.54
C PRO A 233 7.35 -8.50 9.02
N GLU A 234 8.07 -9.03 10.01
CA GLU A 234 9.26 -8.41 10.62
C GLU A 234 10.31 -9.48 10.95
N GLY A 235 11.57 -9.09 11.02
CA GLY A 235 12.67 -9.95 11.43
C GLY A 235 13.99 -9.21 11.51
N LYS A 236 15.00 -9.87 12.06
CA LYS A 236 16.36 -9.31 12.21
C LYS A 236 17.28 -9.65 11.03
N GLU A 237 16.92 -10.69 10.29
CA GLU A 237 17.71 -11.27 9.21
C GLU A 237 16.81 -11.50 8.00
N ARG A 238 17.41 -11.56 6.83
CA ARG A 238 16.72 -11.86 5.57
C ARG A 238 17.09 -13.27 5.11
N VAL A 239 16.16 -13.89 4.40
CA VAL A 239 16.35 -15.25 3.88
C VAL A 239 17.38 -15.27 2.76
N LEU A 240 18.24 -16.29 2.78
CA LEU A 240 19.16 -16.67 1.72
C LEU A 240 18.86 -18.08 1.20
N ARG A 241 18.94 -18.27 -0.11
CA ARG A 241 18.68 -19.55 -0.78
C ARG A 241 19.76 -19.91 -1.81
N GLY A 242 19.80 -21.17 -2.27
CA GLY A 242 20.64 -21.61 -3.40
C GLY A 242 21.99 -22.22 -3.05
N GLY A 243 22.58 -21.88 -1.90
CA GLY A 243 23.97 -22.20 -1.59
C GLY A 243 24.94 -21.39 -2.46
N ALA A 244 26.23 -21.46 -2.18
CA ALA A 244 27.25 -20.63 -2.80
C ALA A 244 28.51 -21.43 -3.21
N TRP A 245 29.49 -20.75 -3.82
CA TRP A 245 30.76 -21.33 -4.24
C TRP A 245 31.55 -22.01 -3.10
N ASN A 246 31.32 -21.62 -1.85
CA ASN A 246 31.95 -22.18 -0.64
C ASN A 246 31.01 -23.14 0.13
N SER A 247 29.83 -23.45 -0.40
CA SER A 247 28.83 -24.28 0.25
C SER A 247 29.04 -25.77 0.04
N SER A 248 28.70 -26.55 1.07
CA SER A 248 28.62 -28.01 0.97
C SER A 248 27.52 -28.43 0.00
N ALA A 249 27.58 -29.66 -0.51
CA ALA A 249 26.52 -30.18 -1.36
C ALA A 249 25.14 -30.23 -0.67
N ASP A 250 25.09 -30.36 0.66
CA ASP A 250 23.84 -30.37 1.41
C ASP A 250 23.20 -28.97 1.50
N SER A 251 24.04 -27.94 1.65
CA SER A 251 23.60 -26.53 1.62
C SER A 251 23.13 -26.07 0.23
N CYS A 252 23.35 -26.86 -0.81
CA CYS A 252 22.88 -26.61 -2.18
C CYS A 252 21.52 -27.27 -2.49
N ARG A 253 20.83 -27.88 -1.52
CA ARG A 253 19.50 -28.47 -1.72
C ARG A 253 18.45 -27.39 -2.03
N SER A 254 17.41 -27.74 -2.79
CA SER A 254 16.30 -26.81 -3.09
C SER A 254 15.62 -26.26 -1.84
N THR A 255 15.61 -27.04 -0.75
CA THR A 255 14.93 -26.69 0.51
C THR A 255 15.83 -26.04 1.53
N TYR A 256 17.15 -26.04 1.33
CA TYR A 256 18.08 -25.48 2.31
C TYR A 256 17.78 -23.99 2.51
N ARG A 257 17.81 -23.58 3.77
CA ARG A 257 17.56 -22.21 4.22
C ARG A 257 18.81 -21.69 4.91
N ALA A 258 19.12 -20.44 4.66
CA ALA A 258 20.08 -19.68 5.45
C ALA A 258 19.51 -18.28 5.68
N SER A 259 20.18 -17.54 6.53
CA SER A 259 19.86 -16.15 6.79
C SER A 259 21.14 -15.35 7.00
N ASP A 260 21.02 -14.05 6.76
CA ASP A 260 22.09 -13.12 7.06
C ASP A 260 21.48 -11.78 7.52
N PRO A 261 22.09 -11.13 8.53
CA PRO A 261 21.60 -9.86 9.04
C PRO A 261 21.77 -8.78 7.97
N SER A 262 20.68 -8.09 7.62
CA SER A 262 20.64 -7.09 6.54
C SER A 262 21.35 -5.76 6.90
N ILE A 263 22.50 -5.82 7.59
CA ILE A 263 23.19 -4.66 8.17
C ILE A 263 23.65 -3.70 7.07
N ASN A 264 23.42 -2.40 7.29
CA ASN A 264 23.78 -1.27 6.41
C ASN A 264 25.30 -0.97 6.33
N ASP A 265 26.17 -1.88 6.76
CA ASP A 265 27.62 -1.70 6.69
C ASP A 265 28.21 -2.61 5.60
N THR A 266 28.44 -2.03 4.43
CA THR A 266 29.01 -2.71 3.26
C THR A 266 30.39 -3.32 3.56
N CYS A 267 31.08 -2.88 4.63
CA CYS A 267 32.36 -3.46 5.05
C CYS A 267 32.26 -4.90 5.60
N LEU A 268 31.05 -5.42 5.83
CA LEU A 268 30.79 -6.77 6.34
C LEU A 268 30.09 -7.70 5.33
N ALA A 269 29.86 -7.25 4.10
CA ALA A 269 29.16 -8.05 3.10
C ALA A 269 29.97 -9.30 2.69
N ASN A 270 29.27 -10.42 2.50
CA ASN A 270 29.85 -11.73 2.24
C ASN A 270 30.03 -11.96 0.74
N ASP A 271 31.21 -12.44 0.32
CA ASP A 271 31.53 -12.77 -1.08
C ASP A 271 30.85 -14.05 -1.60
N ALA A 272 30.00 -14.65 -0.78
CA ALA A 272 29.13 -15.77 -1.11
C ALA A 272 27.66 -15.35 -1.36
N ILE A 273 27.30 -14.08 -1.18
CA ILE A 273 25.90 -13.61 -1.29
C ILE A 273 25.73 -12.69 -2.50
N GLY A 274 24.75 -13.01 -3.34
CA GLY A 274 24.26 -12.19 -4.45
C GLY A 274 22.74 -12.25 -4.55
N PHE A 275 22.19 -12.07 -5.76
CA PHE A 275 20.73 -12.08 -5.96
C PHE A 275 20.35 -12.21 -7.44
N ARG A 276 19.04 -12.38 -7.67
CA ARG A 276 18.39 -12.25 -8.99
C ARG A 276 17.07 -11.51 -8.85
N CYS A 277 16.57 -10.87 -9.91
CA CYS A 277 15.30 -10.18 -9.87
C CYS A 277 14.13 -11.05 -10.34
N VAL A 278 12.95 -10.75 -9.81
CA VAL A 278 11.67 -11.21 -10.31
C VAL A 278 10.73 -10.03 -10.57
N ARG A 279 9.66 -10.25 -11.32
CA ARG A 279 8.54 -9.30 -11.49
C ARG A 279 7.24 -10.02 -11.84
N ASN A 280 6.11 -9.35 -11.64
CA ASN A 280 4.81 -9.89 -12.02
C ASN A 280 4.72 -10.11 -13.54
N ALA A 281 4.06 -11.20 -13.97
CA ALA A 281 3.84 -11.49 -15.39
C ALA A 281 2.76 -10.56 -15.99
N PRO A 282 2.97 -10.00 -17.20
CA PRO A 282 1.91 -9.30 -17.93
C PRO A 282 0.83 -10.30 -18.39
N ASP A 283 -0.43 -9.93 -18.18
CA ASP A 283 -1.68 -10.62 -18.56
C ASP A 283 -2.17 -11.79 -17.68
N ASN A 284 -3.26 -11.52 -16.95
CA ASN A 284 -4.27 -12.52 -16.62
C ASN A 284 -5.68 -11.89 -16.60
N GLN A 285 -6.16 -11.49 -17.79
CA GLN A 285 -7.60 -11.39 -18.05
C GLN A 285 -8.04 -12.68 -18.77
N SER A 286 -8.76 -13.59 -18.09
CA SER A 286 -9.76 -14.48 -18.71
C SER A 286 -10.63 -15.26 -17.70
N SER A 287 -11.94 -14.98 -17.77
CA SER A 287 -13.13 -15.87 -17.65
C SER A 287 -13.46 -16.68 -16.36
N GLU A 288 -14.35 -16.09 -15.52
CA GLU A 288 -15.56 -16.54 -14.75
C GLU A 288 -15.90 -18.04 -14.44
N PRO A 289 -16.77 -18.41 -13.44
CA PRO A 289 -17.85 -17.65 -12.77
C PRO A 289 -17.97 -17.75 -11.22
N ASN A 290 -18.79 -16.85 -10.65
CA ASN A 290 -19.27 -16.86 -9.26
C ASN A 290 -19.99 -18.16 -8.86
N MET A 291 -19.62 -18.75 -7.72
CA MET A 291 -20.56 -19.22 -6.69
C MET A 291 -19.87 -19.42 -5.33
N THR A 292 -20.46 -18.77 -4.33
CA THR A 292 -20.40 -18.99 -2.87
C THR A 292 -19.05 -18.83 -2.15
N SER A 293 -18.97 -17.66 -1.51
CA SER A 293 -18.09 -17.18 -0.46
C SER A 293 -17.71 -18.19 0.62
N ASP A 294 -16.41 -18.28 0.89
CA ASP A 294 -15.85 -17.73 2.14
C ASP A 294 -14.46 -17.16 1.87
N LYS A 295 -14.35 -15.84 2.09
CA LYS A 295 -13.21 -14.98 1.74
C LYS A 295 -12.23 -14.91 2.91
N GLN A 296 -10.95 -15.06 2.63
CA GLN A 296 -9.93 -14.18 3.21
C GLN A 296 -8.95 -13.77 2.09
N SER A 297 -9.36 -12.72 1.36
CA SER A 297 -8.51 -11.98 0.45
C SER A 297 -7.59 -11.07 1.24
N LYS A 298 -6.29 -11.07 0.97
CA LYS A 298 -5.42 -9.94 1.35
C LYS A 298 -5.86 -8.73 0.51
N ASN A 299 -6.75 -7.91 1.08
CA ASN A 299 -7.20 -6.63 0.53
C ASN A 299 -5.98 -5.71 0.41
N THR A 300 -5.65 -5.25 -0.80
CA THR A 300 -5.06 -3.92 -0.96
C THR A 300 -6.19 -2.94 -0.62
N THR A 301 -6.27 -2.52 0.64
CA THR A 301 -7.33 -1.62 1.10
C THR A 301 -7.11 -0.24 0.46
N LYS A 302 -7.93 0.08 -0.54
CA LYS A 302 -7.96 1.39 -1.22
C LYS A 302 -8.18 2.54 -0.23
N THR A 303 -7.86 3.76 -0.63
CA THR A 303 -8.32 4.98 0.07
C THR A 303 -9.82 5.14 -0.10
N GLY A 304 -10.52 5.42 1.00
CA GLY A 304 -11.95 5.72 1.01
C GLY A 304 -12.25 7.14 0.52
N LEU A 305 -13.30 7.29 -0.27
CA LEU A 305 -13.90 8.58 -0.60
C LEU A 305 -15.30 8.64 -0.02
N ILE A 306 -15.56 9.65 0.82
CA ILE A 306 -16.89 9.91 1.36
C ILE A 306 -17.44 11.14 0.66
N TYR A 307 -18.58 10.99 0.02
CA TYR A 307 -19.31 12.03 -0.68
C TYR A 307 -20.81 11.67 -0.72
N ASP A 308 -21.68 12.66 -0.66
CA ASP A 308 -23.11 12.51 -0.89
C ASP A 308 -23.70 13.83 -1.45
N ASP A 309 -24.67 13.72 -2.36
CA ASP A 309 -25.28 14.89 -3.00
C ASP A 309 -26.04 15.79 -2.01
N ILE A 310 -26.39 15.29 -0.82
CA ILE A 310 -26.96 16.12 0.26
C ILE A 310 -26.06 17.30 0.63
N TYR A 311 -24.74 17.15 0.50
CA TYR A 311 -23.78 18.22 0.77
C TYR A 311 -23.95 19.43 -0.15
N LEU A 312 -24.52 19.21 -1.35
CA LEU A 312 -24.83 20.28 -2.30
C LEU A 312 -26.07 21.09 -1.89
N GLU A 313 -26.90 20.56 -0.98
CA GLU A 313 -28.19 21.13 -0.58
C GLU A 313 -28.07 22.13 0.58
N HIS A 314 -26.92 22.15 1.25
CA HIS A 314 -26.52 23.29 2.09
C HIS A 314 -26.34 24.51 1.18
N LYS A 315 -27.31 25.41 1.09
CA LYS A 315 -27.21 26.60 0.23
C LYS A 315 -26.79 27.79 1.08
N THR A 316 -25.81 28.52 0.59
CA THR A 316 -25.36 29.79 1.14
C THR A 316 -25.90 30.94 0.30
N THR A 317 -25.72 32.19 0.76
CA THR A 317 -26.18 33.35 -0.01
C THR A 317 -25.46 33.45 -1.37
N PRO A 318 -26.09 33.98 -2.42
CA PRO A 318 -25.46 34.12 -3.73
C PRO A 318 -24.09 34.82 -3.66
N GLY A 319 -23.08 34.21 -4.27
CA GLY A 319 -21.71 34.74 -4.29
C GLY A 319 -20.88 34.44 -3.03
N HIS A 320 -21.44 33.73 -2.04
CA HIS A 320 -20.69 33.29 -0.87
C HIS A 320 -19.56 32.32 -1.26
N PRO A 321 -18.37 32.40 -0.63
CA PRO A 321 -17.21 31.57 -0.97
C PRO A 321 -17.42 30.08 -0.62
N GLU A 322 -18.04 29.80 0.53
CA GLU A 322 -18.49 28.46 0.91
C GLU A 322 -19.74 28.13 0.07
N ARG A 323 -19.58 27.45 -1.06
CA ARG A 323 -20.64 27.17 -2.05
C ARG A 323 -20.54 25.73 -2.59
N PRO A 324 -21.65 25.09 -3.02
CA PRO A 324 -21.66 23.69 -3.43
C PRO A 324 -20.73 23.37 -4.61
N GLU A 325 -20.44 24.36 -5.47
CA GLU A 325 -19.54 24.21 -6.62
C GLU A 325 -18.12 23.76 -6.22
N ARG A 326 -17.70 24.02 -4.97
CA ARG A 326 -16.45 23.50 -4.40
C ARG A 326 -16.35 21.98 -4.55
N LEU A 327 -17.41 21.26 -4.14
CA LEU A 327 -17.44 19.80 -4.20
C LEU A 327 -17.62 19.27 -5.64
N VAL A 328 -18.36 20.02 -6.46
CA VAL A 328 -18.54 19.70 -7.89
C VAL A 328 -17.20 19.76 -8.61
N GLU A 329 -16.40 20.79 -8.36
CA GLU A 329 -15.08 20.97 -8.98
C GLU A 329 -14.11 19.87 -8.53
N ILE A 330 -14.05 19.59 -7.23
CA ILE A 330 -13.25 18.46 -6.69
C ILE A 330 -13.63 17.16 -7.41
N THR A 331 -14.91 16.82 -7.42
CA THR A 331 -15.37 15.54 -8.01
C THR A 331 -15.10 15.49 -9.51
N SER A 332 -15.28 16.60 -10.22
CA SER A 332 -15.00 16.70 -11.67
C SER A 332 -13.52 16.49 -11.96
N ARG A 333 -12.64 17.13 -11.19
CA ARG A 333 -11.19 16.97 -11.30
C ARG A 333 -10.77 15.53 -11.02
N LEU A 334 -11.23 14.92 -9.93
CA LEU A 334 -10.89 13.53 -9.60
C LEU A 334 -11.34 12.54 -10.68
N LYS A 335 -12.47 12.81 -11.34
CA LYS A 335 -12.95 12.00 -12.48
C LYS A 335 -12.10 12.21 -13.72
N ALA A 336 -11.79 13.46 -14.07
CA ALA A 336 -10.98 13.82 -15.23
C ALA A 336 -9.58 13.20 -15.16
N GLU A 337 -8.98 13.20 -13.97
CA GLU A 337 -7.65 12.65 -13.71
C GLU A 337 -7.62 11.13 -13.49
N GLY A 338 -8.79 10.46 -13.62
CA GLY A 338 -8.92 9.02 -13.42
C GLY A 338 -8.63 8.54 -11.98
N LEU A 339 -8.58 9.45 -11.01
CA LEU A 339 -8.30 9.13 -9.61
C LEU A 339 -9.56 8.59 -8.91
N HIS A 340 -10.74 9.11 -9.27
CA HIS A 340 -12.02 8.68 -8.69
C HIS A 340 -12.27 7.17 -8.81
N SER A 341 -11.88 6.53 -9.92
CA SER A 341 -12.05 5.07 -10.12
C SER A 341 -11.10 4.21 -9.27
N GLN A 342 -10.05 4.82 -8.73
CA GLN A 342 -9.06 4.18 -7.86
C GLN A 342 -9.51 4.20 -6.40
N LEU A 343 -10.38 5.14 -6.02
CA LEU A 343 -10.93 5.28 -4.68
C LEU A 343 -12.04 4.26 -4.39
N PHE A 344 -12.26 4.00 -3.10
CA PHE A 344 -13.37 3.18 -2.62
C PHE A 344 -14.46 4.09 -2.07
N GLU A 345 -15.63 4.12 -2.72
CA GLU A 345 -16.75 4.90 -2.21
C GLU A 345 -17.27 4.32 -0.89
N VAL A 346 -17.21 5.13 0.17
CA VAL A 346 -17.82 4.83 1.46
C VAL A 346 -19.08 5.68 1.56
N LYS A 347 -20.25 5.02 1.58
CA LYS A 347 -21.52 5.71 1.70
C LYS A 347 -21.67 6.30 3.11
N PRO A 348 -21.90 7.62 3.24
CA PRO A 348 -22.19 8.21 4.54
C PRO A 348 -23.59 7.78 5.02
N ALA A 349 -23.80 7.92 6.32
CA ALA A 349 -25.10 7.80 6.98
C ALA A 349 -25.25 8.99 7.92
N PRO A 350 -26.47 9.42 8.28
CA PRO A 350 -26.65 10.53 9.22
C PRO A 350 -26.04 10.19 10.58
N ALA A 351 -25.32 11.12 11.19
CA ALA A 351 -24.85 10.95 12.56
C ALA A 351 -26.04 10.88 13.52
N GLY A 352 -26.02 9.90 14.43
CA GLY A 352 -26.94 9.87 15.55
C GLY A 352 -26.78 11.13 16.42
N VAL A 353 -27.89 11.66 16.94
CA VAL A 353 -27.88 12.85 17.80
C VAL A 353 -27.01 12.63 19.04
N ASP A 354 -26.95 11.41 19.54
CA ASP A 354 -26.07 10.98 20.63
C ASP A 354 -24.58 11.20 20.34
N TRP A 355 -24.17 11.05 19.07
CA TRP A 355 -22.80 11.33 18.65
C TRP A 355 -22.53 12.82 18.51
N ILE A 356 -23.46 13.58 17.93
CA ILE A 356 -23.33 15.05 17.82
C ILE A 356 -23.29 15.66 19.23
N GLN A 357 -24.09 15.12 20.16
CA GLN A 357 -24.14 15.57 21.56
C GLN A 357 -22.83 15.31 22.33
N THR A 358 -21.90 14.52 21.79
CA THR A 358 -20.59 14.36 22.45
C THR A 358 -19.71 15.60 22.39
N VAL A 359 -20.06 16.56 21.52
CA VAL A 359 -19.34 17.83 21.32
C VAL A 359 -20.28 19.03 21.50
N HIS A 360 -21.54 18.90 21.07
CA HIS A 360 -22.47 20.01 21.03
C HIS A 360 -23.62 19.86 22.05
N SER A 361 -24.08 20.98 22.62
CA SER A 361 -25.25 20.97 23.51
C SER A 361 -26.53 20.58 22.77
N LEU A 362 -27.48 19.93 23.46
CA LEU A 362 -28.78 19.57 22.86
C LEU A 362 -29.57 20.82 22.44
N GLU A 363 -29.46 21.88 23.22
CA GLU A 363 -30.06 23.18 22.95
C GLU A 363 -29.54 23.77 21.63
N TYR A 364 -28.23 23.65 21.38
CA TYR A 364 -27.64 24.09 20.12
C TYR A 364 -28.06 23.22 18.94
N ILE A 365 -28.07 21.89 19.10
CA ILE A 365 -28.53 20.96 18.05
C ILE A 365 -29.97 21.26 17.63
N ASP A 366 -30.88 21.44 18.60
CA ASP A 366 -32.29 21.80 18.34
C ASP A 366 -32.41 23.19 17.69
N ARG A 367 -31.59 24.16 18.11
CA ARG A 367 -31.54 25.49 17.49
C ARG A 367 -31.10 25.41 16.03
N ALA A 368 -30.02 24.69 15.73
CA ALA A 368 -29.51 24.52 14.37
C ALA A 368 -30.55 23.86 13.45
N MET A 369 -31.27 22.85 13.95
CA MET A 369 -32.37 22.18 13.26
C MET A 369 -33.50 23.16 12.95
N ARG A 370 -34.06 23.82 13.98
CA ARG A 370 -35.20 24.73 13.82
C ARG A 370 -34.86 25.94 12.96
N CYS A 371 -33.68 26.52 13.11
CA CYS A 371 -33.25 27.66 12.29
C CYS A 371 -33.14 27.26 10.81
N SER A 372 -32.58 26.08 10.52
CA SER A 372 -32.52 25.55 9.16
C SER A 372 -33.91 25.32 8.59
N GLU A 373 -34.75 24.54 9.28
CA GLU A 373 -36.11 24.20 8.82
C GLU A 373 -37.00 25.43 8.60
N ASN A 374 -36.87 26.45 9.45
CA ASN A 374 -37.61 27.71 9.32
C ASN A 374 -36.95 28.71 8.36
N ASN A 375 -35.83 28.34 7.74
CA ASN A 375 -35.11 29.14 6.74
C ASN A 375 -34.79 30.56 7.24
N VAL A 376 -34.22 30.67 8.45
CA VAL A 376 -33.93 31.99 9.07
C VAL A 376 -32.79 32.75 8.38
N GLY A 377 -32.09 32.11 7.43
CA GLY A 377 -31.03 32.69 6.60
C GLY A 377 -29.62 32.58 7.18
N TYR A 378 -29.46 32.74 8.50
CA TYR A 378 -28.17 32.68 9.20
C TYR A 378 -28.30 32.01 10.56
N LEU A 379 -27.29 31.21 10.96
CA LEU A 379 -27.24 30.55 12.26
C LEU A 379 -26.20 31.22 13.16
N ASP A 380 -26.63 31.82 14.26
CA ASP A 380 -25.82 32.48 15.32
C ASP A 380 -24.95 33.68 14.87
N SER A 381 -24.36 33.66 13.68
CA SER A 381 -23.52 34.71 13.10
C SER A 381 -23.74 34.89 11.60
N LEU A 382 -23.40 36.07 11.07
CA LEU A 382 -23.65 36.42 9.67
C LEU A 382 -22.73 35.70 8.67
N ASP A 383 -21.66 35.11 9.16
CA ASP A 383 -20.76 34.24 8.41
C ASP A 383 -21.19 32.77 8.45
N VAL A 384 -22.39 32.43 8.95
CA VAL A 384 -22.94 31.08 8.82
C VAL A 384 -24.30 31.13 8.13
N PRO A 385 -24.33 31.39 6.81
CA PRO A 385 -25.56 31.32 6.05
C PRO A 385 -26.10 29.88 6.03
N ILE A 386 -27.42 29.74 6.21
CA ILE A 386 -28.10 28.45 6.22
C ILE A 386 -29.34 28.46 5.30
N SER A 387 -29.71 27.28 4.83
CA SER A 387 -30.88 26.99 4.02
C SER A 387 -31.72 25.88 4.68
N PRO A 388 -32.92 25.56 4.13
CA PRO A 388 -33.81 24.54 4.69
C PRO A 388 -33.16 23.17 4.94
N ARG A 389 -32.15 22.82 4.15
CA ARG A 389 -31.46 21.51 4.22
C ARG A 389 -30.07 21.57 4.86
N SER A 390 -29.67 22.72 5.41
CA SER A 390 -28.37 22.88 6.08
C SER A 390 -28.17 21.92 7.24
N TYR A 391 -29.18 21.77 8.10
CA TYR A 391 -29.10 20.85 9.23
C TYR A 391 -28.92 19.39 8.76
N GLU A 392 -29.72 18.95 7.79
CA GLU A 392 -29.62 17.61 7.21
C GLU A 392 -28.22 17.37 6.61
N ALA A 393 -27.69 18.34 5.85
CA ALA A 393 -26.34 18.27 5.29
C ALA A 393 -25.25 18.23 6.38
N ALA A 394 -25.39 19.01 7.47
CA ALA A 394 -24.44 19.01 8.59
C ALA A 394 -24.45 17.67 9.37
N VAL A 395 -25.64 17.09 9.59
CA VAL A 395 -25.77 15.75 10.20
C VAL A 395 -25.13 14.68 9.32
N MET A 396 -25.30 14.79 7.99
CA MET A 396 -24.66 13.89 7.03
C MET A 396 -23.15 14.11 6.95
N ALA A 397 -22.65 15.34 7.07
CA ALA A 397 -21.22 15.65 7.09
C ALA A 397 -20.52 14.99 8.29
N ALA A 398 -21.06 15.19 9.50
CA ALA A 398 -20.55 14.53 10.70
C ALA A 398 -20.65 13.00 10.57
N GLY A 399 -21.77 12.49 10.07
CA GLY A 399 -21.99 11.06 9.89
C GLY A 399 -21.12 10.42 8.80
N GLY A 400 -20.72 11.19 7.79
CA GLY A 400 -19.73 10.80 6.80
C GLY A 400 -18.35 10.57 7.43
N VAL A 401 -17.94 11.42 8.38
CA VAL A 401 -16.72 11.20 9.16
C VAL A 401 -16.83 9.92 10.01
N LEU A 402 -17.98 9.66 10.64
CA LEU A 402 -18.19 8.41 11.39
C LEU A 402 -18.09 7.17 10.48
N ALA A 403 -18.68 7.23 9.29
CA ALA A 403 -18.60 6.16 8.30
C ALA A 403 -17.16 5.94 7.80
N ALA A 404 -16.38 7.02 7.64
CA ALA A 404 -14.96 6.94 7.29
C ALA A 404 -14.15 6.25 8.39
N VAL A 405 -14.37 6.63 9.66
CA VAL A 405 -13.75 5.98 10.81
C VAL A 405 -14.10 4.50 10.84
N ASP A 406 -15.37 4.14 10.70
CA ASP A 406 -15.80 2.73 10.67
C ASP A 406 -15.11 1.96 9.54
N ALA A 407 -15.04 2.55 8.35
CA ALA A 407 -14.40 1.91 7.20
C ALA A 407 -12.88 1.69 7.41
N VAL A 408 -12.19 2.64 8.04
CA VAL A 408 -10.76 2.50 8.40
C VAL A 408 -10.57 1.45 9.50
N MET A 409 -11.36 1.53 10.57
CA MET A 409 -11.27 0.60 11.71
C MET A 409 -11.63 -0.83 11.34
N GLU A 410 -12.59 -1.03 10.43
CA GLU A 410 -12.98 -2.32 9.88
C GLU A 410 -12.05 -2.81 8.76
N LYS A 411 -10.99 -2.05 8.43
CA LYS A 411 -10.03 -2.36 7.36
C LYS A 411 -10.72 -2.57 6.00
N LYS A 412 -11.81 -1.85 5.75
CA LYS A 412 -12.43 -1.74 4.41
C LYS A 412 -11.60 -0.82 3.52
N VAL A 413 -11.02 0.22 4.11
CA VAL A 413 -10.11 1.18 3.48
C VAL A 413 -8.88 1.39 4.38
N ALA A 414 -7.73 1.75 3.80
CA ALA A 414 -6.51 1.99 4.59
C ALA A 414 -6.58 3.32 5.36
N ASN A 415 -7.09 4.33 4.66
CA ASN A 415 -7.33 5.69 5.10
C ASN A 415 -8.51 6.24 4.29
N ALA A 416 -9.02 7.43 4.63
CA ALA A 416 -10.13 8.01 3.91
C ALA A 416 -10.03 9.54 3.77
N PHE A 417 -10.61 10.06 2.70
CA PHE A 417 -10.88 11.48 2.50
C PHE A 417 -12.40 11.73 2.49
N CYS A 418 -12.84 12.65 3.34
CA CYS A 418 -14.24 13.05 3.47
C CYS A 418 -14.46 14.38 2.75
N ALA A 419 -15.02 14.33 1.54
CA ALA A 419 -15.45 15.49 0.78
C ALA A 419 -16.80 16.00 1.29
N VAL A 420 -16.84 16.36 2.57
CA VAL A 420 -18.05 16.78 3.30
C VAL A 420 -18.27 18.28 3.19
N ARG A 421 -19.53 18.71 3.38
CA ARG A 421 -19.93 20.11 3.48
C ARG A 421 -21.28 20.19 4.19
N PRO A 422 -21.47 21.09 5.19
CA PRO A 422 -20.58 22.18 5.63
C PRO A 422 -19.31 21.75 6.40
N PRO A 423 -18.30 22.64 6.54
CA PRO A 423 -17.10 22.42 7.35
C PRO A 423 -17.41 22.42 8.86
N GLY A 424 -16.41 22.19 9.72
CA GLY A 424 -16.62 21.98 11.14
C GLY A 424 -15.64 22.62 12.14
N HIS A 425 -14.37 22.87 11.79
CA HIS A 425 -13.33 23.14 12.80
C HIS A 425 -13.52 24.41 13.67
N HIS A 426 -14.39 25.34 13.27
CA HIS A 426 -14.73 26.54 14.03
C HIS A 426 -15.92 26.39 14.99
N ALA A 427 -16.78 25.38 14.80
CA ALA A 427 -18.00 25.23 15.58
C ALA A 427 -17.67 24.92 17.05
N LEU A 428 -18.23 25.74 17.96
CA LEU A 428 -18.11 25.59 19.42
C LEU A 428 -19.22 24.68 19.97
N GLU A 429 -19.16 24.34 21.25
CA GLU A 429 -20.15 23.49 21.92
C GLU A 429 -21.59 23.99 21.70
N ASP A 430 -21.80 25.31 21.74
CA ASP A 430 -23.12 25.92 21.70
C ASP A 430 -23.26 27.04 20.66
N GLN A 431 -22.34 27.16 19.70
CA GLN A 431 -22.33 28.25 18.72
C GLN A 431 -21.79 27.83 17.35
N ALA A 432 -22.54 28.18 16.30
CA ALA A 432 -22.05 28.15 14.92
C ALA A 432 -21.19 29.39 14.62
N MET A 433 -20.09 29.22 13.89
CA MET A 433 -19.26 30.32 13.38
C MET A 433 -18.31 29.82 12.27
N GLY A 434 -17.76 30.73 11.45
CA GLY A 434 -16.76 30.41 10.43
C GLY A 434 -17.27 29.40 9.40
N PHE A 435 -18.49 29.58 8.90
CA PHE A 435 -19.20 28.64 8.04
C PHE A 435 -19.53 27.26 8.67
N CYS A 436 -19.08 26.98 9.89
CA CYS A 436 -19.18 25.67 10.53
C CYS A 436 -20.48 25.57 11.35
N ILE A 437 -21.22 24.47 11.14
CA ILE A 437 -22.41 24.14 11.95
C ILE A 437 -22.04 23.12 13.03
N PHE A 438 -21.49 21.97 12.67
CA PHE A 438 -21.03 20.97 13.64
C PHE A 438 -19.55 20.68 13.44
N ASN A 439 -18.82 20.45 14.53
CA ASN A 439 -17.42 20.12 14.47
C ASN A 439 -17.22 18.65 14.11
N ASN A 440 -17.15 18.40 12.79
CA ASN A 440 -17.08 17.06 12.20
C ASN A 440 -15.92 16.23 12.76
N VAL A 441 -14.72 16.81 12.86
CA VAL A 441 -13.50 16.12 13.34
C VAL A 441 -13.56 15.87 14.84
N ALA A 442 -14.09 16.80 15.64
CA ALA A 442 -14.27 16.59 17.07
C ALA A 442 -15.28 15.47 17.37
N ILE A 443 -16.40 15.42 16.64
CA ILE A 443 -17.40 14.34 16.74
C ILE A 443 -16.74 13.00 16.36
N GLY A 444 -15.99 12.97 15.25
CA GLY A 444 -15.23 11.80 14.82
C GLY A 444 -14.21 11.33 15.87
N THR A 445 -13.54 12.26 16.55
CA THR A 445 -12.58 11.97 17.62
C THR A 445 -13.25 11.32 18.83
N LYS A 446 -14.36 11.89 19.32
CA LYS A 446 -15.15 11.29 20.42
C LYS A 446 -15.73 9.93 20.02
N TYR A 447 -16.06 9.72 18.74
CA TYR A 447 -16.51 8.44 18.21
C TYR A 447 -15.41 7.38 18.24
N VAL A 448 -14.20 7.69 17.77
CA VAL A 448 -13.02 6.81 17.86
C VAL A 448 -12.79 6.39 19.32
N GLN A 449 -12.76 7.35 20.24
CA GLN A 449 -12.52 7.10 21.66
C GLN A 449 -13.60 6.21 22.29
N LYS A 450 -14.88 6.52 22.06
CA LYS A 450 -15.99 5.81 22.74
C LYS A 450 -16.35 4.48 22.09
N LYS A 451 -16.37 4.38 20.76
CA LYS A 451 -16.76 3.15 20.05
C LYS A 451 -15.62 2.15 19.97
N TYR A 452 -14.40 2.61 19.70
CA TYR A 452 -13.25 1.74 19.45
C TYR A 452 -12.24 1.68 20.60
N GLY A 453 -12.40 2.52 21.64
CA GLY A 453 -11.53 2.51 22.82
C GLY A 453 -10.10 3.01 22.55
N LEU A 454 -9.85 3.60 21.38
CA LEU A 454 -8.56 4.21 21.05
C LEU A 454 -8.47 5.57 21.72
N SER A 455 -7.56 5.69 22.68
CA SER A 455 -7.58 6.84 23.60
C SER A 455 -6.85 8.03 23.00
N ASN A 456 -5.67 7.82 22.42
CA ASN A 456 -4.80 8.91 21.96
C ASN A 456 -5.11 9.27 20.50
N VAL A 457 -5.71 10.44 20.27
CA VAL A 457 -6.04 10.90 18.91
C VAL A 457 -5.22 12.13 18.57
N LEU A 458 -4.54 12.11 17.42
CA LEU A 458 -3.89 13.29 16.85
C LEU A 458 -4.85 13.97 15.87
N ILE A 459 -5.06 15.27 16.04
CA ILE A 459 -5.76 16.11 15.08
C ILE A 459 -4.76 17.10 14.50
N VAL A 460 -4.54 17.03 13.18
CA VAL A 460 -3.69 17.97 12.44
C VAL A 460 -4.59 18.90 11.63
N ASP A 461 -4.51 20.19 11.91
CA ASP A 461 -5.29 21.23 11.25
C ASP A 461 -4.38 22.17 10.46
N TRP A 462 -4.57 22.19 9.14
CA TRP A 462 -3.83 23.08 8.24
C TRP A 462 -4.74 24.02 7.46
N ASP A 463 -6.04 24.04 7.78
CA ASP A 463 -6.89 25.14 7.32
C ASP A 463 -6.23 26.46 7.72
N VAL A 464 -6.27 27.44 6.82
CA VAL A 464 -5.54 28.69 7.01
C VAL A 464 -6.05 29.48 8.22
N HIS A 465 -7.28 29.22 8.64
CA HIS A 465 -7.89 29.81 9.82
C HIS A 465 -7.66 28.93 11.05
N HIS A 466 -7.53 29.55 12.21
CA HIS A 466 -7.38 28.78 13.44
C HIS A 466 -8.66 28.00 13.76
N GLY A 467 -8.57 26.66 13.86
CA GLY A 467 -9.66 25.77 14.25
C GLY A 467 -10.05 25.86 15.72
N ASN A 468 -10.53 27.04 16.12
CA ASN A 468 -10.85 27.41 17.49
C ASN A 468 -11.91 26.52 18.15
N GLY A 469 -12.84 25.95 17.36
CA GLY A 469 -13.86 25.03 17.87
C GLY A 469 -13.25 23.71 18.32
N THR A 470 -12.35 23.17 17.50
CA THR A 470 -11.59 21.95 17.83
C THR A 470 -10.68 22.18 19.03
N GLN A 471 -9.94 23.31 19.04
CA GLN A 471 -9.11 23.68 20.18
C GLN A 471 -9.94 23.76 21.47
N ALA A 472 -11.08 24.47 21.46
CA ALA A 472 -11.93 24.64 22.63
C ALA A 472 -12.46 23.30 23.16
N THR A 473 -12.86 22.39 22.26
CA THR A 473 -13.42 21.08 22.61
C THR A 473 -12.44 20.20 23.39
N PHE A 474 -11.14 20.29 23.08
CA PHE A 474 -10.11 19.42 23.64
C PHE A 474 -9.09 20.16 24.51
N TYR A 475 -9.35 21.42 24.87
CA TYR A 475 -8.34 22.29 25.48
C TYR A 475 -7.77 21.76 26.79
N ASP A 476 -8.54 20.98 27.56
CA ASP A 476 -8.12 20.35 28.80
C ASP A 476 -7.97 18.82 28.71
N ASP A 477 -8.10 18.25 27.51
CA ASP A 477 -8.09 16.81 27.25
C ASP A 477 -6.67 16.33 26.87
N PRO A 478 -5.98 15.57 27.75
CA PRO A 478 -4.64 15.06 27.45
C PRO A 478 -4.63 13.91 26.44
N THR A 479 -5.80 13.35 26.11
CA THR A 479 -5.92 12.22 25.19
C THR A 479 -6.05 12.66 23.73
N VAL A 480 -6.05 13.97 23.49
CA VAL A 480 -6.05 14.55 22.15
C VAL A 480 -4.89 15.52 22.00
N LEU A 481 -4.02 15.26 21.03
CA LEU A 481 -3.01 16.22 20.60
C LEU A 481 -3.60 17.02 19.43
N TYR A 482 -3.88 18.30 19.66
CA TYR A 482 -4.31 19.23 18.61
C TYR A 482 -3.12 20.04 18.11
N PHE A 483 -2.81 19.92 16.83
CA PHE A 483 -1.82 20.72 16.14
C PHE A 483 -2.51 21.59 15.10
N SER A 484 -2.28 22.90 15.12
CA SER A 484 -2.79 23.82 14.11
C SER A 484 -1.68 24.72 13.57
N VAL A 485 -1.60 24.81 12.24
CA VAL A 485 -0.87 25.87 11.55
C VAL A 485 -1.89 26.79 10.88
N HIS A 486 -1.73 28.10 11.03
CA HIS A 486 -2.71 29.05 10.52
C HIS A 486 -2.10 30.44 10.37
N GLN A 487 -2.72 31.30 9.56
CA GLN A 487 -2.34 32.71 9.49
C GLN A 487 -2.70 33.39 10.82
N TYR A 488 -1.80 34.21 11.38
CA TYR A 488 -2.07 34.95 12.62
C TYR A 488 -1.36 36.32 12.66
N PRO A 489 -2.01 37.37 13.20
CA PRO A 489 -3.41 37.42 13.67
C PRO A 489 -4.38 37.44 12.49
N PHE A 490 -5.37 36.55 12.50
CA PHE A 490 -6.37 36.43 11.43
C PHE A 490 -7.73 36.03 12.00
N TYR A 491 -8.52 35.23 11.29
CA TYR A 491 -9.79 34.73 11.82
C TYR A 491 -9.59 33.56 12.80
N PRO A 492 -10.26 33.53 13.96
CA PRO A 492 -11.18 34.56 14.52
C PRO A 492 -10.49 35.54 15.50
N GLY A 493 -9.16 35.55 15.55
CA GLY A 493 -8.36 36.36 16.48
C GLY A 493 -7.77 35.54 17.66
N THR A 494 -7.94 34.22 17.63
CA THR A 494 -7.36 33.24 18.57
C THR A 494 -6.25 32.43 17.88
N GLY A 495 -5.63 31.47 18.57
CA GLY A 495 -4.58 30.62 17.99
C GLY A 495 -3.16 31.12 18.23
N SER A 496 -2.96 31.97 19.24
CA SER A 496 -1.60 32.41 19.59
C SER A 496 -0.73 31.23 20.05
N GLU A 497 0.59 31.31 19.85
CA GLU A 497 1.53 30.29 20.33
C GLU A 497 1.52 30.10 21.87
N ALA A 498 0.95 31.07 22.61
CA ALA A 498 0.78 30.99 24.06
C ALA A 498 -0.41 30.11 24.49
N GLU A 499 -1.36 29.85 23.61
CA GLU A 499 -2.50 28.96 23.86
C GLU A 499 -2.03 27.51 23.71
N LYS A 500 -1.77 26.84 24.83
CA LYS A 500 -1.15 25.49 24.87
C LYS A 500 -2.01 24.43 25.54
N GLY A 501 -3.30 24.70 25.73
CA GLY A 501 -4.18 23.88 26.56
C GLY A 501 -4.14 24.26 28.04
N ALA A 502 -4.97 23.60 28.84
CA ALA A 502 -5.13 23.85 30.26
C ALA A 502 -5.30 22.55 31.06
N GLY A 503 -5.19 22.63 32.38
CA GLY A 503 -5.44 21.49 33.26
C GLY A 503 -4.58 20.27 32.89
N LYS A 504 -5.23 19.15 32.57
CA LYS A 504 -4.54 17.92 32.16
C LYS A 504 -4.03 17.99 30.72
N GLY A 505 -4.72 18.71 29.83
CA GLY A 505 -4.33 18.97 28.44
C GLY A 505 -3.26 20.05 28.28
N LEU A 506 -2.56 20.46 29.35
CA LEU A 506 -1.46 21.42 29.19
C LEU A 506 -0.35 20.80 28.31
N ASN A 507 0.00 21.51 27.24
CA ASN A 507 0.87 21.12 26.14
C ASN A 507 0.29 20.09 25.15
N SER A 508 -1.01 19.76 25.22
CA SER A 508 -1.68 18.96 24.19
C SER A 508 -2.29 19.80 23.07
N CYS A 509 -2.07 21.12 23.08
CA CYS A 509 -2.41 22.03 22.00
C CYS A 509 -1.15 22.76 21.51
N ILE A 510 -0.88 22.66 20.21
CA ILE A 510 0.28 23.24 19.54
C ILE A 510 -0.21 24.14 18.41
N ASN A 511 -0.28 25.44 18.70
CA ASN A 511 -0.51 26.45 17.68
C ASN A 511 0.80 26.91 17.04
N VAL A 512 0.79 27.00 15.71
CA VAL A 512 1.88 27.53 14.90
C VAL A 512 1.37 28.73 14.10
N PRO A 513 1.34 29.93 14.72
CA PRO A 513 0.94 31.14 14.03
C PRO A 513 1.95 31.52 12.95
N LEU A 514 1.49 31.68 11.71
CA LEU A 514 2.30 32.07 10.55
C LEU A 514 1.91 33.46 10.03
N GLN A 515 2.88 34.14 9.42
CA GLN A 515 2.64 35.41 8.75
C GLN A 515 1.97 35.19 7.39
N ALA A 516 1.13 36.15 6.97
CA ALA A 516 0.57 36.20 5.62
C ALA A 516 1.67 36.06 4.55
N GLY A 517 1.36 35.35 3.46
CA GLY A 517 2.29 35.05 2.39
C GLY A 517 3.30 33.94 2.67
N SER A 518 3.24 33.25 3.83
CA SER A 518 4.08 32.07 4.05
C SER A 518 3.66 30.95 3.09
N GLY A 519 4.64 30.31 2.46
CA GLY A 519 4.43 29.23 1.48
C GLY A 519 5.00 27.88 1.95
N ASP A 520 5.13 26.95 1.00
CA ASP A 520 5.42 25.54 1.25
C ASP A 520 6.54 25.26 2.26
N SER A 521 7.69 25.94 2.12
CA SER A 521 8.85 25.66 2.98
C SER A 521 8.57 25.98 4.45
N VAL A 522 7.81 27.03 4.74
CA VAL A 522 7.47 27.44 6.11
C VAL A 522 6.48 26.46 6.73
N TYR A 523 5.48 26.01 5.96
CA TYR A 523 4.53 24.98 6.40
C TYR A 523 5.22 23.65 6.65
N VAL A 524 6.04 23.18 5.71
CA VAL A 524 6.80 21.93 5.85
C VAL A 524 7.75 22.01 7.05
N GLU A 525 8.41 23.14 7.27
CA GLU A 525 9.27 23.33 8.45
C GLU A 525 8.47 23.25 9.76
N ALA A 526 7.29 23.87 9.83
CA ALA A 526 6.41 23.74 10.99
C ALA A 526 6.01 22.28 11.25
N PHE A 527 5.70 21.52 10.20
CA PHE A 527 5.32 20.12 10.32
C PHE A 527 6.50 19.24 10.76
N GLU A 528 7.67 19.43 10.17
CA GLU A 528 8.86 18.64 10.50
C GLU A 528 9.41 18.97 11.88
N LYS A 529 9.46 20.25 12.25
CA LYS A 529 10.12 20.69 13.50
C LYS A 529 9.19 20.76 14.71
N LYS A 530 7.88 20.92 14.51
CA LYS A 530 6.91 21.02 15.60
C LYS A 530 5.95 19.82 15.64
N LEU A 531 5.24 19.52 14.54
CA LEU A 531 4.26 18.44 14.52
C LEU A 531 4.91 17.06 14.69
N ARG A 532 5.84 16.68 13.82
CA ARG A 532 6.43 15.33 13.79
C ARG A 532 7.02 14.91 15.14
N PRO A 533 7.91 15.68 15.80
CA PRO A 533 8.43 15.26 17.10
C PRO A 533 7.34 15.15 18.17
N ALA A 534 6.39 16.10 18.23
CA ALA A 534 5.30 16.05 19.20
C ALA A 534 4.37 14.85 18.99
N ALA A 535 4.03 14.54 17.74
CA ALA A 535 3.19 13.41 17.39
C ALA A 535 3.87 12.06 17.69
N LEU A 536 5.18 11.94 17.42
CA LEU A 536 5.90 10.71 17.73
C LEU A 536 6.06 10.47 19.23
N ASP A 537 6.21 11.53 20.03
CA ASP A 537 6.22 11.44 21.50
C ASP A 537 4.83 11.09 22.05
N PHE A 538 3.78 11.70 21.49
CA PHE A 538 2.39 11.43 21.84
C PHE A 538 1.91 10.02 21.46
N SER A 539 2.47 9.44 20.38
CA SER A 539 2.17 8.11 19.87
C SER A 539 0.65 7.89 19.67
N PRO A 540 0.02 8.59 18.69
CA PRO A 540 -1.41 8.51 18.49
C PRO A 540 -1.86 7.11 18.02
N ASP A 541 -3.04 6.70 18.49
CA ASP A 541 -3.75 5.50 18.07
C ASP A 541 -4.57 5.72 16.78
N PHE A 542 -4.87 6.98 16.46
CA PHE A 542 -5.66 7.39 15.29
C PHE A 542 -5.31 8.83 14.90
N VAL A 543 -5.33 9.15 13.60
CA VAL A 543 -5.04 10.49 13.10
C VAL A 543 -6.22 11.07 12.32
N PHE A 544 -6.59 12.30 12.64
CA PHE A 544 -7.46 13.13 11.81
C PHE A 544 -6.69 14.26 11.16
N ILE A 545 -7.10 14.62 9.95
CA ILE A 545 -6.68 15.85 9.28
C ILE A 545 -7.92 16.75 9.10
N SER A 546 -7.89 17.94 9.66
CA SER A 546 -8.76 19.05 9.26
C SER A 546 -8.12 19.69 8.02
N ALA A 547 -8.57 19.25 6.85
CA ALA A 547 -7.94 19.54 5.57
C ALA A 547 -8.63 20.72 4.87
N GLY A 548 -8.30 21.93 5.31
CA GLY A 548 -8.61 23.15 4.56
C GLY A 548 -7.59 23.39 3.45
N PHE A 549 -8.03 23.85 2.28
CA PHE A 549 -7.14 24.16 1.16
C PHE A 549 -7.14 25.65 0.81
N ASP A 550 -7.53 26.50 1.76
CA ASP A 550 -7.56 27.96 1.66
C ASP A 550 -6.21 28.62 1.96
N ALA A 551 -5.20 27.88 2.42
CA ALA A 551 -3.81 28.37 2.40
C ALA A 551 -3.20 28.39 0.97
N HIS A 552 -3.95 27.91 -0.03
CA HIS A 552 -3.50 27.88 -1.42
C HIS A 552 -3.15 29.29 -1.93
N GLU A 553 -2.08 29.41 -2.72
CA GLU A 553 -1.53 30.70 -3.18
C GLU A 553 -2.51 31.62 -3.92
N ASN A 554 -3.52 31.04 -4.55
CA ASN A 554 -4.57 31.75 -5.29
C ASN A 554 -5.86 31.97 -4.48
N ASP A 555 -5.90 31.56 -3.21
CA ASP A 555 -7.06 31.72 -2.36
C ASP A 555 -7.10 33.09 -1.67
N LEU A 556 -8.12 33.87 -2.03
CA LEU A 556 -8.27 35.24 -1.54
C LEU A 556 -8.74 35.32 -0.09
N LEU A 557 -9.25 34.23 0.50
CA LEU A 557 -9.67 34.21 1.90
C LEU A 557 -8.53 33.81 2.84
N GLY A 558 -7.49 33.11 2.37
CA GLY A 558 -6.38 32.68 3.22
C GLY A 558 -5.13 33.53 3.15
N GLY A 559 -4.79 34.14 2.01
CA GLY A 559 -3.64 35.06 1.90
C GLY A 559 -2.26 34.44 2.15
N MET A 560 -2.14 33.13 1.98
CA MET A 560 -0.89 32.37 2.08
C MET A 560 -0.37 32.00 0.69
N ALA A 561 0.75 31.27 0.61
CA ALA A 561 1.41 30.92 -0.66
C ALA A 561 1.69 29.40 -0.76
N VAL A 562 0.77 28.57 -0.28
CA VAL A 562 0.92 27.11 -0.34
C VAL A 562 0.51 26.61 -1.73
N THR A 563 1.30 25.72 -2.32
CA THR A 563 1.00 25.08 -3.61
C THR A 563 0.29 23.74 -3.41
N ALA A 564 -0.26 23.16 -4.48
CA ALA A 564 -0.82 21.81 -4.43
C ALA A 564 0.25 20.76 -4.02
N GLU A 565 1.49 20.92 -4.47
CA GLU A 565 2.65 20.13 -4.04
C GLU A 565 3.00 20.38 -2.56
N GLY A 566 2.82 21.60 -2.07
CA GLY A 566 2.92 21.94 -0.66
C GLY A 566 1.98 21.08 0.19
N PHE A 567 0.69 21.07 -0.14
CA PHE A 567 -0.29 20.22 0.53
C PHE A 567 0.02 18.73 0.41
N ALA A 568 0.56 18.27 -0.73
CA ALA A 568 1.03 16.89 -0.88
C ALA A 568 2.10 16.55 0.17
N LYS A 569 3.11 17.41 0.35
CA LYS A 569 4.17 17.21 1.36
C LYS A 569 3.61 17.20 2.79
N LEU A 570 2.68 18.09 3.12
CA LEU A 570 2.02 18.07 4.43
C LEU A 570 1.29 16.74 4.65
N THR A 571 0.64 16.23 3.61
CA THR A 571 -0.04 14.93 3.63
C THR A 571 0.94 13.78 3.84
N GLU A 572 2.10 13.80 3.16
CA GLU A 572 3.15 12.78 3.30
C GLU A 572 3.65 12.71 4.75
N ILE A 573 3.87 13.87 5.38
CA ILE A 573 4.32 13.95 6.77
C ILE A 573 3.28 13.34 7.72
N VAL A 574 2.02 13.76 7.62
CA VAL A 574 0.95 13.29 8.52
C VAL A 574 0.64 11.81 8.29
N LYS A 575 0.61 11.37 7.03
CA LYS A 575 0.44 9.97 6.70
C LYS A 575 1.59 9.11 7.22
N GLY A 576 2.83 9.57 7.12
CA GLY A 576 3.99 8.88 7.70
C GLY A 576 3.91 8.76 9.22
N ILE A 577 3.39 9.79 9.91
CA ILE A 577 3.08 9.71 11.35
C ILE A 577 2.03 8.62 11.61
N ALA A 578 0.92 8.62 10.86
CA ALA A 578 -0.13 7.61 11.03
C ALA A 578 0.38 6.18 10.76
N GLN A 579 1.18 5.99 9.70
CA GLN A 579 1.81 4.69 9.39
C GLN A 579 2.68 4.20 10.54
N LYS A 580 3.47 5.10 11.13
CA LYS A 580 4.41 4.77 12.20
C LYS A 580 3.74 4.54 13.55
N CYS A 581 2.71 5.29 13.89
CA CYS A 581 2.10 5.28 15.23
C CYS A 581 0.84 4.42 15.31
N CYS A 582 0.05 4.33 14.23
CA CYS A 582 -1.27 3.72 14.26
C CYS A 582 -1.62 2.85 13.04
N GLU A 583 -0.63 2.16 12.45
CA GLU A 583 -0.84 1.27 11.29
C GLU A 583 -1.54 1.97 10.10
N GLY A 584 -1.35 3.29 9.96
CA GLY A 584 -1.93 4.08 8.88
C GLY A 584 -3.38 4.51 9.09
N ARG A 585 -3.96 4.31 10.29
CA ARG A 585 -5.33 4.75 10.62
C ARG A 585 -5.45 6.27 10.55
N LEU A 586 -5.95 6.76 9.42
CA LEU A 586 -6.03 8.17 9.08
C LEU A 586 -7.35 8.50 8.38
N VAL A 587 -8.02 9.55 8.84
CA VAL A 587 -9.19 10.16 8.17
C VAL A 587 -8.94 11.64 7.94
N SER A 588 -8.96 12.07 6.69
CA SER A 588 -8.88 13.47 6.29
C SER A 588 -10.28 14.00 5.99
N VAL A 589 -10.59 15.21 6.47
CA VAL A 589 -11.92 15.81 6.40
C VAL A 589 -11.80 17.21 5.80
N LEU A 590 -12.53 17.46 4.71
CA LEU A 590 -12.50 18.75 4.03
C LEU A 590 -13.06 19.87 4.93
N GLU A 591 -12.31 20.96 5.06
CA GLU A 591 -12.71 22.20 5.74
C GLU A 591 -12.87 23.35 4.72
N GLY A 592 -12.00 24.37 4.78
CA GLY A 592 -11.95 25.52 3.87
C GLY A 592 -11.30 25.28 2.50
N GLY A 593 -11.16 26.35 1.73
CA GLY A 593 -10.65 26.35 0.35
C GLY A 593 -11.69 26.83 -0.65
N TYR A 594 -11.49 28.03 -1.20
CA TYR A 594 -12.51 28.85 -1.87
C TYR A 594 -12.08 29.29 -3.28
N HIS A 595 -10.81 29.12 -3.65
CA HIS A 595 -10.37 29.17 -5.04
C HIS A 595 -10.62 27.83 -5.74
N MET A 596 -11.61 27.74 -6.62
CA MET A 596 -12.12 26.45 -7.17
C MET A 596 -11.02 25.57 -7.79
N GLU A 597 -10.21 26.11 -8.70
CA GLU A 597 -9.15 25.34 -9.39
C GLU A 597 -8.03 24.95 -8.42
N GLY A 598 -7.67 25.85 -7.51
CA GLY A 598 -6.63 25.62 -6.50
C GLY A 598 -7.05 24.57 -5.48
N LEU A 599 -8.31 24.63 -5.03
CA LEU A 599 -8.94 23.62 -4.18
C LEU A 599 -8.90 22.25 -4.84
N ALA A 600 -9.39 22.15 -6.08
CA ALA A 600 -9.47 20.86 -6.76
C ALA A 600 -8.09 20.25 -7.05
N ALA A 601 -7.12 21.08 -7.46
CA ALA A 601 -5.73 20.63 -7.65
C ALA A 601 -5.09 20.19 -6.33
N SER A 602 -5.32 20.92 -5.23
CA SER A 602 -4.75 20.58 -3.92
C SER A 602 -5.38 19.30 -3.35
N VAL A 603 -6.69 19.12 -3.49
CA VAL A 603 -7.38 17.88 -3.10
C VAL A 603 -6.91 16.70 -3.93
N GLU A 604 -6.70 16.87 -5.24
CA GLU A 604 -6.12 15.83 -6.10
C GLU A 604 -4.73 15.41 -5.59
N SER A 605 -3.83 16.38 -5.38
CA SER A 605 -2.48 16.12 -4.86
C SER A 605 -2.49 15.44 -3.48
N HIS A 606 -3.36 15.90 -2.58
CA HIS A 606 -3.60 15.29 -1.27
C HIS A 606 -4.03 13.82 -1.40
N ILE A 607 -5.06 13.54 -2.21
CA ILE A 607 -5.58 12.18 -2.40
C ILE A 607 -4.55 11.27 -3.07
N ARG A 608 -3.77 11.76 -4.04
CA ARG A 608 -2.69 10.98 -4.65
C ARG A 608 -1.71 10.48 -3.61
N VAL A 609 -1.35 11.31 -2.62
CA VAL A 609 -0.52 10.87 -1.49
C VAL A 609 -1.24 9.85 -0.63
N LEU A 610 -2.53 10.04 -0.32
CA LEU A 610 -3.30 9.07 0.47
C LEU A 610 -3.34 7.67 -0.18
N THR A 611 -3.43 7.62 -1.51
CA THR A 611 -3.53 6.37 -2.31
C THR A 611 -2.23 5.61 -2.52
N ARG A 612 -1.07 6.26 -2.34
CA ARG A 612 0.26 5.61 -2.40
C ARG A 612 0.46 4.66 -1.22
#